data_AF-A0A3P8JFA1-F1
#
_entry.id   AF-A0A3P8JFA1-F1
#
_cell.length_a   1.000
_cell.length_b   1.000
_cell.length_c   1.000
_cell.angle_alpha   90.00
_cell.angle_beta   90.00
_cell.angle_gamma   90.00
#
_symmetry.space_group_name_H-M   'P 1'
#
loop_
_entity.id
_entity.type
_entity.pdbx_description
1 polymer ?
#
loop_
_entity_poly.entity_id
_entity_poly.type
_entity_poly.pdbx_seq_one_letter_code
_entity_poly.pdbx_strand_id
1 'polypeptide(L)' 'MSGFKEGFLWGGAVAAHQLEGGWQEGGKGASVADVMTAGAHCVAREITDGVVAGKKLP' A
#
# COMPACT_ATOMS: atom_id res chain seq x y z
N MET A 1 24.30 27.39 14.19
CA MET A 1 23.36 26.25 14.06
C MET A 1 22.22 26.68 13.16
N SER A 2 21.92 25.93 12.10
CA SER A 2 20.71 26.14 11.32
C SER A 2 19.54 25.44 12.01
N GLY A 3 18.44 26.17 12.21
CA GLY A 3 17.16 25.62 12.68
C GLY A 3 16.17 25.44 11.53
N PHE A 4 15.12 24.66 11.76
CA PHE A 4 13.99 24.59 10.83
C PHE A 4 13.26 25.94 10.76
N LYS A 5 12.62 26.22 9.63
CA LYS A 5 11.83 27.46 9.45
C LYS A 5 10.65 27.49 10.40
N GLU A 6 10.22 28.69 10.77
CA GLU A 6 8.94 28.88 11.45
C GLU A 6 7.80 28.32 10.60
N GLY A 7 6.89 27.56 11.22
CA GLY A 7 5.80 26.88 10.53
C GLY A 7 6.19 25.55 9.84
N PHE A 8 7.35 24.96 10.15
CA PHE A 8 7.68 23.63 9.64
C PHE A 8 6.68 22.57 10.15
N LEU A 9 6.07 21.84 9.22
CA LEU A 9 5.07 20.82 9.53
C LEU A 9 5.73 19.47 9.77
N TRP A 10 5.85 19.11 11.05
CA TRP A 10 6.22 17.76 11.46
C TRP A 10 5.00 16.86 11.46
N GLY A 11 5.08 15.74 10.76
CA GLY A 11 4.00 14.77 10.71
C GLY A 11 4.46 13.43 10.20
N GLY A 12 3.55 12.45 10.28
CA GLY A 12 3.68 11.14 9.65
C GLY A 12 2.70 10.99 8.49
N ALA A 13 2.94 10.00 7.64
CA ALA A 13 2.06 9.65 6.55
C ALA A 13 1.85 8.13 6.51
N VAL A 14 0.67 7.72 6.06
CA VAL A 14 0.29 6.32 5.83
C VAL A 14 -0.49 6.20 4.52
N ALA A 15 -0.55 5.00 3.94
CA ALA A 15 -1.37 4.71 2.76
C ALA A 15 -2.54 3.78 3.08
N ALA A 16 -3.69 4.04 2.44
CA ALA A 16 -4.95 3.33 2.63
C ALA A 16 -4.81 1.79 2.68
N HIS A 17 -4.21 1.19 1.65
CA HIS A 17 -4.05 -0.27 1.53
C HIS A 17 -3.24 -0.90 2.68
N GLN A 18 -2.43 -0.12 3.41
CA GLN A 18 -1.61 -0.63 4.51
C GLN A 18 -2.40 -0.75 5.82
N LEU A 19 -3.51 -0.03 5.99
CA LEU A 19 -4.22 0.04 7.28
C LEU A 19 -5.74 -0.12 7.20
N GLU A 20 -6.39 0.25 6.10
CA GLU A 20 -7.86 0.26 6.04
C GLU A 20 -8.48 -1.14 6.12
N GLY A 21 -7.84 -2.14 5.50
CA GLY A 21 -8.42 -3.48 5.39
C GLY A 21 -9.65 -3.49 4.48
N GLY A 22 -10.63 -4.36 4.77
CA GLY A 22 -11.95 -4.35 4.12
C GLY A 22 -11.92 -4.35 2.60
N TRP A 23 -10.96 -5.04 1.97
CA TRP A 23 -10.63 -4.82 0.56
C TRP A 23 -11.78 -5.08 -0.43
N GLN A 24 -12.75 -5.91 -0.02
CA GLN A 24 -13.97 -6.27 -0.77
C GLN A 24 -15.25 -5.92 0.00
N GLU A 25 -15.17 -5.10 1.04
CA GLU A 25 -16.31 -4.70 1.87
C GLU A 25 -16.91 -3.37 1.38
N GLY A 26 -18.16 -3.08 1.79
CA GLY A 26 -18.79 -1.77 1.55
C GLY A 26 -18.97 -1.40 0.06
N GLY A 27 -18.91 -2.37 -0.86
CA GLY A 27 -18.99 -2.12 -2.30
C GLY A 27 -17.69 -1.61 -2.92
N LYS A 28 -16.56 -1.68 -2.21
CA LYS A 28 -15.23 -1.37 -2.77
C LYS A 28 -14.89 -2.30 -3.94
N GLY A 29 -14.48 -1.70 -5.05
CA GLY A 29 -13.90 -2.43 -6.19
C GLY A 29 -12.42 -2.80 -5.96
N ALA A 30 -11.93 -3.77 -6.72
CA ALA A 30 -10.53 -4.17 -6.66
C ALA A 30 -9.60 -3.04 -7.15
N SER A 31 -8.51 -2.83 -6.42
CA SER A 31 -7.42 -1.93 -6.76
C SER A 31 -6.18 -2.71 -7.20
N VAL A 32 -5.19 -2.02 -7.79
CA VAL A 32 -3.91 -2.65 -8.17
C VAL A 32 -3.20 -3.27 -6.95
N ALA A 33 -3.33 -2.67 -5.76
CA ALA A 33 -2.73 -3.22 -4.54
C ALA A 33 -3.34 -4.58 -4.14
N ASP A 34 -4.61 -4.82 -4.50
CA ASP A 34 -5.30 -6.07 -4.20
C ASP A 34 -4.87 -7.21 -5.13
N VAL A 35 -4.22 -6.92 -6.27
CA VAL A 35 -3.88 -7.92 -7.30
C VAL A 35 -2.41 -7.91 -7.71
N MET A 36 -1.58 -7.11 -7.05
CA MET A 36 -0.15 -7.03 -7.30
C MET A 36 0.61 -7.70 -6.16
N THR A 37 1.59 -8.53 -6.47
CA THR A 37 2.40 -9.16 -5.41
C THR A 37 3.21 -8.14 -4.60
N ALA A 38 3.42 -8.43 -3.32
CA ALA A 38 4.30 -7.68 -2.47
C ALA A 38 5.72 -7.71 -3.05
N GLY A 39 6.40 -6.57 -3.03
CA GLY A 39 7.78 -6.48 -3.50
C GLY A 39 8.74 -7.11 -2.49
N ALA A 40 9.83 -7.69 -3.01
CA ALA A 40 10.99 -8.11 -2.23
C ALA A 40 12.27 -7.70 -2.95
N HIS A 41 13.39 -7.63 -2.22
CA HIS A 41 14.68 -7.32 -2.83
C HIS A 41 15.00 -8.36 -3.93
N CYS A 42 15.27 -7.88 -5.14
CA CYS A 42 15.50 -8.70 -6.35
C CYS A 42 14.31 -9.60 -6.77
N VAL A 43 13.09 -9.34 -6.30
CA VAL A 43 11.89 -10.06 -6.74
C VAL A 43 10.96 -9.08 -7.46
N ALA A 44 10.75 -9.32 -8.75
CA ALA A 44 9.82 -8.53 -9.54
C ALA A 44 8.38 -8.75 -9.04
N ARG A 45 7.58 -7.68 -9.05
CA ARG A 45 6.15 -7.79 -8.76
C ARG A 45 5.43 -8.36 -9.97
N GLU A 46 4.36 -9.11 -9.70
CA GLU A 46 3.47 -9.68 -10.71
C GLU A 46 2.07 -9.12 -10.48
N ILE A 47 1.36 -8.80 -11.56
CA ILE A 47 -0.07 -8.50 -11.52
C ILE A 47 -0.83 -9.78 -11.83
N THR A 48 -1.78 -10.14 -10.98
CA THR A 48 -2.61 -11.34 -11.13
C THR A 48 -4.01 -10.99 -11.62
N ASP A 49 -4.68 -11.96 -12.25
CA ASP A 49 -6.09 -11.85 -12.62
C ASP A 49 -6.96 -12.08 -11.37
N GLY A 50 -7.07 -11.04 -10.54
CA GLY A 50 -7.76 -11.09 -9.25
C GLY A 50 -6.89 -11.56 -8.08
N VAL A 51 -7.53 -11.79 -6.94
CA VAL A 51 -6.89 -12.21 -5.68
C VAL A 51 -6.65 -13.72 -5.72
N VAL A 52 -5.38 -14.14 -5.78
CA VAL A 52 -5.00 -15.55 -5.86
C VAL A 52 -4.53 -16.06 -4.50
N ALA A 53 -5.18 -17.13 -4.01
CA ALA A 53 -4.79 -17.77 -2.75
C ALA A 53 -3.34 -18.26 -2.79
N GLY A 54 -2.56 -17.92 -1.76
CA GLY A 54 -1.16 -18.32 -1.62
C GLY A 54 -0.14 -17.33 -2.22
N LYS A 55 -0.57 -16.31 -2.97
CA LYS A 55 0.32 -15.20 -3.34
C LYS A 55 0.32 -14.14 -2.24
N LYS A 56 1.51 -13.61 -1.93
CA LYS A 56 1.67 -12.53 -0.98
C LYS A 56 1.35 -11.21 -1.67
N LEU A 57 0.24 -10.60 -1.29
CA LEU A 57 -0.19 -9.26 -1.70
C LEU A 57 0.23 -8.26 -0.59
N PRO A 58 0.45 -6.96 -0.93
CA PRO A 58 0.93 -5.95 0.01
C PRO A 58 -0.05 -5.63 1.14
#